data_AF-A0A3E2NPR3-F1
#
_entry.id   AF-A0A3E2NPR3-F1
#
_cell.length_a   1.000
_cell.length_b   1.000
_cell.length_c   1.000
_cell.angle_alpha   90.00
_cell.angle_beta   90.00
_cell.angle_gamma   90.00
#
_symmetry.space_group_name_H-M   'P 1'
#
loop_
_entity.id
_entity.type
_entity.pdbx_description
1 polymer ?
#
loop_
_entity_poly.entity_id
_entity_poly.type
_entity_poly.pdbx_seq_one_letter_code
_entity_poly.pdbx_strand_id
1 'polypeptide(L)'
;MQSPSQAPSKNPIKPYETIIAVVYVGWVIGAYLLGLVFLNMYTSEGSAALAWWVCGILFPAAVYIALRGVYSSGSKWYGFFGYFLGACMALFMTGYYTSVKTELLVSALLKPTTAETLKIKDIEKIVYRKSGWDRTDVTFIYHGQPLTLEASRTAYFLLQHKKQLGVKIGRSYSGNYFVTDIDLPQSERWTARWLYLKDWGWRYLWVPIVIVALIGLISIRVKFFPNVKPIKWSWQKTLLVIMGSIVGVVMLLYVGLVIYVKFIYKA
;
A
#
# COMPACT_ATOMS: atom_id res chain seq x y z
N MET A 1 33.71 -19.42 -42.16
CA MET A 1 32.63 -20.16 -41.48
C MET A 1 31.82 -19.18 -40.64
N GLN A 2 30.64 -18.78 -41.11
CA GLN A 2 29.72 -17.95 -40.33
C GLN A 2 28.91 -18.87 -39.40
N SER A 3 28.99 -18.60 -38.10
CA SER A 3 28.18 -19.31 -37.11
C SER A 3 26.69 -19.10 -37.42
N PRO A 4 25.86 -20.15 -37.49
CA PRO A 4 24.46 -20.00 -37.84
C PRO A 4 23.76 -19.10 -36.83
N SER A 5 23.13 -18.03 -37.34
CA SER A 5 22.27 -17.13 -36.59
C SER A 5 21.15 -17.95 -35.94
N GLN A 6 21.28 -18.21 -34.64
CA GLN A 6 20.23 -18.86 -33.88
C GLN A 6 19.02 -17.93 -33.82
N ALA A 7 17.93 -18.33 -34.48
CA ALA A 7 16.66 -17.63 -34.40
C ALA A 7 16.25 -17.47 -32.92
N PRO A 8 15.74 -16.30 -32.52
CA PRO A 8 15.35 -16.06 -31.13
C PRO A 8 14.28 -17.08 -30.73
N SER A 9 14.63 -18.02 -29.86
CA SER A 9 13.68 -19.02 -29.37
C SER A 9 12.56 -18.28 -28.63
N LYS A 10 11.34 -18.39 -29.16
CA LYS A 10 10.15 -17.87 -28.49
C LYS A 10 10.00 -18.63 -27.19
N ASN A 11 10.44 -18.02 -26.09
CA ASN A 11 10.39 -18.61 -24.76
C ASN A 11 8.90 -18.92 -24.43
N PRO A 12 8.48 -20.20 -24.44
CA PRO A 12 7.06 -20.58 -24.27
C PRO A 12 6.56 -20.27 -22.85
N ILE A 13 7.46 -19.79 -22.00
CA ILE A 13 7.30 -19.52 -20.59
C ILE A 13 6.65 -18.15 -20.29
N LYS A 14 6.88 -17.16 -21.15
CA LYS A 14 6.39 -15.78 -20.96
C LYS A 14 4.86 -15.60 -20.90
N PRO A 15 4.01 -16.32 -21.65
CA PRO A 15 2.57 -16.06 -21.64
C PRO A 15 1.91 -16.43 -20.29
N TYR A 16 2.28 -17.54 -19.65
CA TYR A 16 1.65 -17.94 -18.39
C TYR A 16 2.05 -17.03 -17.22
N GLU A 17 3.29 -16.56 -17.18
CA GLU A 17 3.75 -15.62 -16.15
C GLU A 17 2.94 -14.33 -16.19
N THR A 18 2.64 -13.87 -17.42
CA THR A 18 1.85 -12.67 -17.66
C THR A 18 0.42 -12.87 -17.16
N ILE A 19 -0.18 -14.03 -17.45
CA ILE A 19 -1.53 -14.37 -16.97
C ILE A 19 -1.57 -14.40 -15.44
N ILE A 20 -0.62 -15.09 -14.79
CA ILE A 20 -0.55 -15.18 -13.32
C ILE A 20 -0.38 -13.77 -12.71
N ALA A 21 0.50 -12.95 -13.27
CA ALA A 21 0.70 -11.57 -12.80
C ALA A 21 -0.57 -10.73 -12.97
N VAL A 22 -1.26 -10.83 -14.11
CA VAL A 22 -2.52 -10.11 -14.36
C VAL A 22 -3.61 -10.56 -13.39
N VAL A 23 -3.75 -11.87 -13.15
CA VAL A 23 -4.72 -12.41 -12.19
C VAL A 23 -4.40 -11.93 -10.77
N TYR A 24 -3.13 -11.98 -10.36
CA TYR A 24 -2.71 -11.51 -9.04
C TYR A 24 -2.97 -10.02 -8.84
N VAL A 25 -2.54 -9.18 -9.79
CA VAL A 25 -2.76 -7.72 -9.74
C VAL A 25 -4.25 -7.41 -9.79
N GLY A 26 -5.02 -8.11 -10.63
CA GLY A 26 -6.47 -8.01 -10.71
C GLY A 26 -7.14 -8.36 -9.38
N TRP A 27 -6.69 -9.42 -8.70
CA TRP A 27 -7.16 -9.78 -7.37
C TRP A 27 -6.85 -8.71 -6.32
N VAL A 28 -5.62 -8.19 -6.30
CA VAL A 28 -5.21 -7.12 -5.38
C VAL A 28 -6.05 -5.85 -5.57
N ILE A 29 -6.18 -5.39 -6.81
CA ILE A 29 -6.96 -4.19 -7.15
C ILE A 29 -8.45 -4.43 -6.86
N GLY A 30 -8.98 -5.59 -7.28
CA GLY A 30 -10.38 -5.96 -7.10
C GLY A 30 -10.77 -6.01 -5.62
N ALA A 31 -10.02 -6.74 -4.80
CA ALA A 31 -10.28 -6.81 -3.36
C ALA A 31 -10.15 -5.45 -2.68
N TYR A 32 -9.22 -4.60 -3.12
CA TYR A 32 -9.08 -3.25 -2.59
C TYR A 32 -10.30 -2.37 -2.93
N LEU A 33 -10.69 -2.32 -4.20
CA LEU A 33 -11.83 -1.50 -4.67
C LEU A 33 -13.15 -1.99 -4.09
N LEU A 34 -13.38 -3.31 -4.09
CA LEU A 34 -14.57 -3.90 -3.47
C LEU A 34 -14.58 -3.62 -1.96
N GLY A 35 -13.44 -3.72 -1.29
CA GLY A 35 -13.31 -3.35 0.11
C GLY A 35 -13.72 -1.90 0.38
N LEU A 36 -13.34 -0.96 -0.49
CA LEU A 36 -13.73 0.44 -0.36
C LEU A 36 -15.24 0.68 -0.55
N VAL A 37 -15.91 -0.14 -1.35
CA VAL A 37 -17.33 0.02 -1.69
C VAL A 37 -18.23 -0.68 -0.67
N PHE A 38 -17.87 -1.89 -0.26
CA PHE A 38 -18.73 -2.78 0.54
C PHE A 38 -18.38 -2.82 2.03
N LEU A 39 -17.15 -2.47 2.42
CA LEU A 39 -16.73 -2.46 3.82
C LEU A 39 -16.56 -1.02 4.30
N ASN A 40 -17.52 -0.54 5.10
CA ASN A 40 -17.45 0.81 5.66
C ASN A 40 -16.46 0.88 6.83
N MET A 41 -16.47 -0.13 7.70
CA MET A 41 -15.56 -0.27 8.84
C MET A 41 -15.26 -1.74 9.11
N TYR A 42 -14.08 -2.07 9.63
CA TYR A 42 -13.72 -3.44 10.02
C TYR A 42 -12.64 -3.45 11.10
N THR A 43 -12.56 -4.52 11.90
CA THR A 43 -11.35 -4.79 12.70
C THR A 43 -10.27 -5.39 11.82
N SER A 44 -9.01 -5.00 12.04
CA SER A 44 -7.85 -5.63 11.42
C SER A 44 -7.04 -6.40 12.48
N GLU A 45 -7.72 -7.25 13.25
CA GLU A 45 -6.99 -8.18 14.11
C GLU A 45 -6.25 -9.17 13.22
N GLY A 46 -4.92 -9.23 13.41
CA GLY A 46 -4.08 -10.09 12.61
C GLY A 46 -4.44 -11.54 12.81
N SER A 47 -4.77 -12.26 11.72
CA SER A 47 -5.00 -13.70 11.78
C SER A 47 -3.69 -14.43 11.49
N ALA A 48 -3.08 -14.99 12.54
CA ALA A 48 -1.88 -15.81 12.42
C ALA A 48 -2.08 -17.00 11.48
N ALA A 49 -3.25 -17.63 11.51
CA ALA A 49 -3.60 -18.73 10.60
C ALA A 49 -3.57 -18.27 9.13
N LEU A 50 -4.18 -17.13 8.83
CA LEU A 50 -4.19 -16.57 7.47
C LEU A 50 -2.77 -16.15 7.01
N ALA A 51 -1.94 -15.64 7.92
CA ALA A 51 -0.54 -15.36 7.64
C ALA A 51 0.23 -16.62 7.23
N TRP A 52 0.04 -17.74 7.94
CA TRP A 52 0.65 -19.02 7.58
C TRP A 52 0.22 -19.54 6.21
N TRP A 53 -1.08 -19.46 5.89
CA TRP A 53 -1.59 -19.84 4.57
C TRP A 53 -0.98 -19.00 3.45
N VAL A 54 -0.90 -17.68 3.64
CA VAL A 54 -0.30 -16.75 2.67
C VAL A 54 1.18 -17.08 2.46
N CYS A 55 1.93 -17.35 3.54
CA CYS A 55 3.31 -17.81 3.44
C CYS A 55 3.41 -19.10 2.63
N GLY A 56 2.63 -20.12 2.95
CA GLY A 56 2.68 -21.42 2.27
C GLY A 56 2.35 -21.32 0.77
N ILE A 57 1.33 -20.54 0.41
CA ILE A 57 0.87 -20.38 -0.98
C ILE A 57 1.84 -19.53 -1.81
N LEU A 58 2.39 -18.45 -1.22
CA LEU A 58 3.24 -17.50 -1.96
C LEU A 58 4.73 -17.84 -1.93
N PHE A 59 5.16 -18.76 -1.07
CA PHE A 59 6.55 -19.20 -1.00
C PHE A 59 7.09 -19.75 -2.34
N PRO A 60 6.40 -20.66 -3.06
CA PRO A 60 6.86 -21.12 -4.36
C PRO A 60 7.02 -19.98 -5.39
N ALA A 61 6.10 -19.00 -5.36
CA ALA A 61 6.19 -17.82 -6.22
C ALA A 61 7.41 -16.96 -5.87
N ALA A 62 7.73 -16.79 -4.58
CA ALA A 62 8.92 -16.08 -4.13
C ALA A 62 10.21 -16.78 -4.58
N VAL A 63 10.29 -18.10 -4.44
CA VAL A 63 11.43 -18.91 -4.93
C VAL A 63 11.60 -18.74 -6.43
N TYR A 64 10.51 -18.85 -7.19
CA TYR A 64 10.53 -18.69 -8.65
C TYR A 64 11.02 -17.28 -9.07
N ILE A 65 10.50 -16.22 -8.45
CA ILE A 65 10.94 -14.83 -8.71
C ILE A 65 12.43 -14.68 -8.39
N ALA A 66 12.89 -15.27 -7.28
CA ALA A 66 14.28 -15.20 -6.85
C ALA A 66 15.23 -15.88 -7.83
N LEU A 67 14.93 -17.12 -8.25
CA LEU A 67 15.70 -17.83 -9.26
C LEU A 67 15.79 -17.02 -10.55
N ARG A 68 14.65 -16.52 -11.04
CA ARG A 68 14.59 -15.71 -12.25
C ARG A 68 15.37 -14.40 -12.12
N GLY A 69 15.32 -13.75 -10.96
CA GLY A 69 16.09 -12.54 -10.67
C GLY A 69 17.59 -12.81 -10.75
N VAL A 70 18.06 -13.91 -10.17
CA VAL A 70 19.48 -14.33 -10.24
C VAL A 70 19.91 -14.63 -11.67
N TYR A 71 19.15 -15.46 -12.40
CA TYR A 71 19.46 -15.81 -13.79
C TYR A 71 19.47 -14.59 -14.72
N SER A 72 18.52 -13.67 -14.58
CA SER A 72 18.42 -12.50 -15.46
C SER A 72 19.48 -11.43 -15.18
N SER A 73 19.92 -11.31 -13.93
CA SER A 73 20.96 -10.36 -13.53
C SER A 73 22.38 -10.93 -13.62
N GLY A 74 22.54 -12.23 -13.87
CA GLY A 74 23.84 -12.90 -13.82
C GLY A 74 24.49 -12.86 -12.44
N SER A 75 23.67 -12.72 -11.38
CA SER A 75 24.18 -12.61 -10.01
C SER A 75 24.74 -13.94 -9.51
N LYS A 76 25.69 -13.88 -8.57
CA LYS A 76 26.18 -15.06 -7.85
C LYS A 76 25.07 -15.63 -6.94
N TRP A 77 25.30 -16.84 -6.39
CA TRP A 77 24.32 -17.55 -5.55
C TRP A 77 23.78 -16.72 -4.38
N TYR A 78 24.59 -15.85 -3.76
CA TYR A 78 24.13 -14.99 -2.66
C TYR A 78 23.09 -13.95 -3.11
N GLY A 79 23.03 -13.61 -4.40
CA GLY A 79 21.98 -12.79 -4.98
C GLY A 79 20.60 -13.42 -4.82
N PHE A 80 20.51 -14.76 -4.79
CA PHE A 80 19.27 -15.49 -4.54
C PHE A 80 18.63 -15.05 -3.23
N PHE A 81 19.40 -14.95 -2.16
CA PHE A 81 18.89 -14.56 -0.84
C PHE A 81 18.29 -13.15 -0.86
N GLY A 82 18.93 -12.21 -1.53
CA GLY A 82 18.40 -10.84 -1.67
C GLY A 82 17.09 -10.81 -2.45
N TYR A 83 17.02 -11.47 -3.60
CA TYR A 83 15.79 -11.53 -4.39
C TYR A 83 14.68 -12.32 -3.67
N PHE A 84 15.03 -13.41 -3.00
CA PHE A 84 14.10 -14.25 -2.25
C PHE A 84 13.50 -13.50 -1.08
N LEU A 85 14.32 -12.86 -0.24
CA LEU A 85 13.85 -12.05 0.89
C LEU A 85 12.97 -10.90 0.41
N GLY A 86 13.38 -10.20 -0.66
CA GLY A 86 12.58 -9.13 -1.25
C GLY A 86 11.24 -9.63 -1.81
N ALA A 87 11.23 -10.76 -2.50
CA ALA A 87 10.03 -11.37 -3.05
C ALA A 87 9.09 -11.87 -1.94
N CYS A 88 9.61 -12.56 -0.93
CA CYS A 88 8.84 -12.98 0.25
C CYS A 88 8.20 -11.79 0.94
N MET A 89 8.96 -10.72 1.21
CA MET A 89 8.41 -9.55 1.89
C MET A 89 7.33 -8.85 1.07
N ALA A 90 7.57 -8.65 -0.23
CA ALA A 90 6.60 -8.02 -1.12
C ALA A 90 5.31 -8.85 -1.28
N LEU A 91 5.45 -10.15 -1.54
CA LEU A 91 4.33 -11.07 -1.71
C LEU A 91 3.57 -11.29 -0.40
N PHE A 92 4.25 -11.44 0.73
CA PHE A 92 3.61 -11.58 2.02
C PHE A 92 2.79 -10.34 2.36
N MET A 93 3.37 -9.13 2.26
CA MET A 93 2.67 -7.90 2.62
C MET A 93 1.42 -7.68 1.75
N THR A 94 1.58 -7.85 0.43
CA THR A 94 0.45 -7.66 -0.51
C THR A 94 -0.57 -8.79 -0.38
N GLY A 95 -0.14 -10.04 -0.42
CA GLY A 95 -1.00 -11.20 -0.33
C GLY A 95 -1.74 -11.32 1.00
N TYR A 96 -1.10 -10.99 2.12
CA TYR A 96 -1.72 -11.02 3.44
C TYR A 96 -2.84 -9.99 3.54
N TYR A 97 -2.55 -8.73 3.21
CA TYR A 97 -3.55 -7.66 3.27
C TYR A 97 -4.72 -7.92 2.33
N THR A 98 -4.44 -8.37 1.10
CA THR A 98 -5.47 -8.72 0.12
C THR A 98 -6.30 -9.92 0.58
N SER A 99 -5.68 -10.92 1.22
CA SER A 99 -6.40 -12.08 1.76
C SER A 99 -7.32 -11.70 2.93
N VAL A 100 -6.87 -10.84 3.84
CA VAL A 100 -7.73 -10.31 4.93
C VAL A 100 -8.95 -9.59 4.34
N LYS A 101 -8.75 -8.70 3.37
CA LYS A 101 -9.87 -8.01 2.71
C LYS A 101 -10.80 -8.96 1.97
N THR A 102 -10.24 -9.95 1.28
CA THR A 102 -11.04 -10.96 0.55
C THR A 102 -11.88 -11.77 1.53
N GLU A 103 -11.32 -12.20 2.66
CA GLU A 103 -12.03 -12.93 3.70
C GLU A 103 -13.16 -12.09 4.32
N LEU A 104 -12.91 -10.81 4.59
CA LEU A 104 -13.93 -9.88 5.06
C LEU A 104 -15.06 -9.68 4.04
N LEU A 105 -14.72 -9.53 2.75
CA LEU A 105 -15.71 -9.39 1.67
C LEU A 105 -16.56 -10.65 1.51
N VAL A 106 -15.92 -11.83 1.51
CA VAL A 106 -16.62 -13.12 1.45
C VAL A 106 -17.52 -13.28 2.68
N SER A 107 -17.03 -12.91 3.86
CA SER A 107 -17.84 -12.93 5.08
C SER A 107 -19.01 -11.96 5.00
N ALA A 108 -18.82 -10.75 4.49
CA ALA A 108 -19.89 -9.77 4.31
C ALA A 108 -20.99 -10.24 3.36
N LEU A 109 -20.66 -11.12 2.40
CA LEU A 109 -21.63 -11.72 1.48
C LEU A 109 -22.36 -12.93 2.07
N LEU A 110 -21.66 -13.75 2.87
CA LEU A 110 -22.17 -15.07 3.29
C LEU A 110 -22.66 -15.11 4.74
N LYS A 111 -22.17 -14.24 5.62
CA LYS A 111 -22.52 -14.23 7.04
C LYS A 111 -23.70 -13.29 7.30
N PRO A 112 -24.60 -13.66 8.23
CA PRO A 112 -25.67 -12.76 8.64
C PRO A 112 -25.10 -11.53 9.35
N THR A 113 -25.76 -10.39 9.14
CA THR A 113 -25.46 -9.13 9.83
C THR A 113 -26.64 -8.73 10.72
N THR A 114 -26.36 -8.18 11.90
CA THR A 114 -27.38 -7.59 12.78
C THR A 114 -27.42 -6.08 12.60
N ALA A 115 -28.63 -5.52 12.51
CA ALA A 115 -28.84 -4.08 12.50
C ALA A 115 -28.94 -3.58 13.94
N GLU A 116 -28.02 -2.71 14.35
CA GLU A 116 -27.91 -2.22 15.72
C GLU A 116 -27.50 -0.76 15.76
N THR A 117 -27.87 -0.07 16.84
CA THR A 117 -27.45 1.32 17.09
C THR A 117 -26.29 1.32 18.07
N LEU A 118 -25.09 1.64 17.58
CA LEU A 118 -23.88 1.68 18.38
C LEU A 118 -23.60 3.09 18.89
N LYS A 119 -23.18 3.21 20.15
CA LYS A 119 -22.72 4.47 20.72
C LYS A 119 -21.25 4.68 20.34
N ILE A 120 -20.94 5.86 19.80
CA ILE A 120 -19.57 6.26 19.47
C ILE A 120 -18.91 6.75 20.76
N LYS A 121 -17.82 6.10 21.15
CA LYS A 121 -16.99 6.50 22.29
C LYS A 121 -15.95 7.52 21.85
N ASP A 122 -15.23 7.23 20.78
CA ASP A 122 -14.12 8.05 20.29
C ASP A 122 -13.89 7.86 18.79
N ILE A 123 -13.34 8.90 18.15
CA ILE A 123 -12.99 8.91 16.73
C ILE A 123 -11.59 9.50 16.61
N GLU A 124 -10.61 8.65 16.29
CA GLU A 124 -9.23 9.05 16.15
C GLU A 124 -8.81 9.04 14.68
N LYS A 125 -8.24 10.16 14.21
CA LYS A 125 -7.55 10.21 12.91
C LYS A 125 -6.08 9.91 13.14
N ILE A 126 -5.67 8.69 12.87
CA ILE A 126 -4.27 8.30 12.95
C ILE A 126 -3.58 8.72 11.65
N VAL A 127 -2.86 9.84 11.74
CA VAL A 127 -2.04 10.39 10.65
C VAL A 127 -0.60 9.96 10.86
N TYR A 128 -0.14 8.96 10.11
CA TYR A 128 1.29 8.68 10.04
C TYR A 128 1.96 9.76 9.16
N ARG A 129 2.33 10.88 9.78
CA ARG A 129 2.90 12.10 9.14
C ARG A 129 4.04 11.84 8.15
N LYS A 130 4.77 10.71 8.27
CA LYS A 130 5.92 10.39 7.42
C LYS A 130 5.63 9.38 6.30
N SER A 131 4.55 8.61 6.37
CA SER A 131 4.26 7.56 5.37
C SER A 131 3.05 7.89 4.49
N GLY A 132 2.22 8.87 4.85
CA GLY A 132 1.02 9.26 4.08
C GLY A 132 -0.15 8.27 4.20
N TRP A 133 -0.04 7.29 5.10
CA TRP A 133 -1.09 6.34 5.41
C TRP A 133 -1.97 6.95 6.50
N ASP A 134 -3.13 7.45 6.08
CA ASP A 134 -4.18 7.87 7.01
C ASP A 134 -5.17 6.73 7.20
N ARG A 135 -5.46 6.43 8.47
CA ARG A 135 -6.60 5.62 8.86
C ARG A 135 -7.45 6.36 9.88
N THR A 136 -8.71 6.00 9.96
CA THR A 136 -9.63 6.52 10.97
C THR A 136 -10.05 5.35 11.83
N ASP A 137 -9.73 5.41 13.12
CA ASP A 137 -10.13 4.39 14.07
C ASP A 137 -11.36 4.92 14.81
N VAL A 138 -12.46 4.19 14.75
CA VAL A 138 -13.73 4.54 15.41
C VAL A 138 -13.97 3.53 16.52
N THR A 139 -14.03 4.02 17.76
CA THR A 139 -14.30 3.16 18.91
C THR A 139 -15.77 3.25 19.29
N PHE A 140 -16.47 2.13 19.21
CA PHE A 140 -17.86 1.97 19.63
C PHE A 140 -17.95 1.29 20.99
N ILE A 141 -19.09 1.46 21.67
CA ILE A 141 -19.49 0.58 22.78
C ILE A 141 -20.39 -0.52 22.23
N TYR A 142 -19.87 -1.75 22.18
CA TYR A 142 -20.58 -2.94 21.71
C TYR A 142 -20.69 -3.95 22.84
N HIS A 143 -21.92 -4.34 23.21
CA HIS A 143 -22.19 -5.22 24.36
C HIS A 143 -21.46 -4.82 25.66
N GLY A 144 -21.36 -3.52 25.92
CA GLY A 144 -20.69 -2.98 27.11
C GLY A 144 -19.15 -2.93 27.04
N GLN A 145 -18.55 -3.39 25.94
CA GLN A 145 -17.09 -3.37 25.73
C GLN A 145 -16.71 -2.39 24.60
N PRO A 146 -15.52 -1.78 24.67
CA PRO A 146 -15.01 -0.95 23.57
C PRO A 146 -14.61 -1.84 22.39
N LEU A 147 -15.13 -1.52 21.21
CA LEU A 147 -14.77 -2.15 19.94
C LEU A 147 -14.23 -1.09 18.99
N THR A 148 -12.95 -1.19 18.64
CA THR A 148 -12.30 -0.25 17.73
C THR A 148 -12.28 -0.80 16.31
N LEU A 149 -12.90 -0.07 15.38
CA LEU A 149 -12.98 -0.43 13.97
C LEU A 149 -12.14 0.55 13.13
N GLU A 150 -11.36 0.02 12.20
CA GLU A 150 -10.73 0.80 11.14
C GLU A 150 -11.82 1.17 10.11
N ALA A 151 -12.09 2.46 10.00
CA ALA A 151 -13.11 3.02 9.13
C ALA A 151 -12.49 3.61 7.85
N SER A 152 -13.35 3.81 6.84
CA SER A 152 -12.95 4.51 5.61
C SER A 152 -12.35 5.89 5.90
N ARG A 153 -11.48 6.38 5.01
CA ARG A 153 -10.79 7.68 5.21
C ARG A 153 -11.74 8.88 5.30
N THR A 154 -12.96 8.75 4.76
CA THR A 154 -14.01 9.76 4.85
C THR A 154 -14.76 9.70 6.18
N ALA A 155 -14.69 8.60 6.92
CA ALA A 155 -15.45 8.38 8.14
C ALA A 155 -15.11 9.38 9.23
N TYR A 156 -13.87 9.86 9.31
CA TYR A 156 -13.48 10.90 10.26
C TYR A 156 -14.37 12.14 10.13
N PHE A 157 -14.51 12.66 8.91
CA PHE A 157 -15.34 13.85 8.63
C PHE A 157 -16.84 13.57 8.75
N LEU A 158 -17.24 12.33 8.49
CA LEU A 158 -18.64 11.92 8.52
C LEU A 158 -19.16 11.75 9.96
N LEU A 159 -18.32 11.23 10.86
CA LEU A 159 -18.76 10.78 12.19
C LEU A 159 -18.42 11.76 13.31
N GLN A 160 -17.58 12.78 13.09
CA GLN A 160 -17.03 13.68 14.13
C GLN A 160 -18.08 14.31 15.05
N HIS A 161 -19.31 14.53 14.57
CA HIS A 161 -20.40 15.17 15.32
C HIS A 161 -21.51 14.20 15.73
N LYS A 162 -21.33 12.89 15.52
CA LYS A 162 -22.33 11.87 15.82
C LYS A 162 -21.97 11.20 17.14
N LYS A 163 -22.96 11.00 18.01
CA LYS A 163 -22.81 10.28 19.29
C LYS A 163 -23.25 8.81 19.21
N GLN A 164 -24.05 8.49 18.20
CA GLN A 164 -24.58 7.16 17.95
C GLN A 164 -24.78 6.95 16.46
N LEU A 165 -24.77 5.69 16.04
CA LEU A 165 -24.81 5.32 14.63
C LEU A 165 -25.61 4.04 14.46
N GLY A 166 -26.63 4.06 13.59
CA GLY A 166 -27.27 2.83 13.12
C GLY A 166 -26.35 2.13 12.14
N VAL A 167 -26.01 0.88 12.40
CA VAL A 167 -25.08 0.10 11.57
C VAL A 167 -25.59 -1.30 11.34
N LYS A 168 -25.14 -1.93 10.24
CA LYS A 168 -25.23 -3.38 10.04
C LYS A 168 -23.87 -4.00 10.31
N ILE A 169 -23.75 -4.66 11.46
CA ILE A 169 -22.51 -5.29 11.93
C ILE A 169 -22.57 -6.80 11.77
N GLY A 170 -21.44 -7.42 11.42
CA GLY A 170 -21.28 -8.86 11.31
C GLY A 170 -19.91 -9.30 11.81
N ARG A 171 -19.72 -10.62 11.91
CA ARG A 171 -18.46 -11.24 12.31
C ARG A 171 -17.96 -12.20 11.24
N SER A 172 -16.70 -12.04 10.86
CA SER A 172 -16.03 -12.81 9.80
C SER A 172 -15.64 -14.21 10.26
N TYR A 173 -15.22 -15.07 9.34
CA TYR A 173 -14.68 -16.39 9.67
C TYR A 173 -13.38 -16.29 10.46
N SER A 174 -12.57 -15.27 10.20
CA SER A 174 -11.35 -14.97 10.96
C SER A 174 -11.62 -14.37 12.35
N GLY A 175 -12.89 -14.11 12.69
CA GLY A 175 -13.29 -13.55 13.99
C GLY A 175 -13.35 -12.02 14.02
N ASN A 176 -12.97 -11.35 12.93
CA ASN A 176 -12.99 -9.91 12.79
C ASN A 176 -14.43 -9.37 12.67
N TYR A 177 -14.69 -8.20 13.26
CA TYR A 177 -15.95 -7.50 13.05
C TYR A 177 -15.90 -6.67 11.78
N PHE A 178 -17.02 -6.60 11.06
CA PHE A 178 -17.16 -5.76 9.88
C PHE A 178 -18.52 -5.05 9.87
N VAL A 179 -18.54 -3.86 9.28
CA VAL A 179 -19.73 -3.03 9.10
C VAL A 179 -19.94 -2.82 7.60
N THR A 180 -21.06 -3.32 7.09
CA THR A 180 -21.39 -3.22 5.65
C THR A 180 -22.17 -1.96 5.34
N ASP A 181 -23.02 -1.50 6.25
CA ASP A 181 -23.85 -0.33 6.04
C ASP A 181 -23.93 0.54 7.29
N ILE A 182 -24.06 1.83 7.04
CA ILE A 182 -24.19 2.89 8.04
C ILE A 182 -25.42 3.70 7.66
N ASP A 183 -26.40 3.75 8.55
CA ASP A 183 -27.64 4.50 8.32
C ASP A 183 -27.38 6.01 8.43
N LEU A 184 -26.96 6.59 7.30
CA LEU A 184 -26.68 8.01 7.16
C LEU A 184 -27.16 8.52 5.80
N PRO A 185 -27.71 9.75 5.74
CA PRO A 185 -28.14 10.37 4.50
C PRO A 185 -27.00 10.49 3.47
N GLN A 186 -27.34 10.29 2.19
CA GLN A 186 -26.38 10.40 1.09
C GLN A 186 -25.75 11.80 0.98
N SER A 187 -26.48 12.84 1.37
CA SER A 187 -25.99 14.23 1.41
C SER A 187 -24.81 14.39 2.40
N GLU A 188 -24.91 13.81 3.60
CA GLU A 188 -23.82 13.83 4.58
C GLU A 188 -22.59 13.08 4.06
N ARG A 189 -22.80 11.94 3.38
CA ARG A 189 -21.72 11.17 2.74
C ARG A 189 -20.98 12.00 1.69
N TRP A 190 -21.70 12.79 0.88
CA TRP A 190 -21.08 13.64 -0.14
C TRP A 190 -20.28 14.80 0.46
N THR A 191 -20.83 15.45 1.48
CA THR A 191 -20.12 16.50 2.22
C THR A 191 -18.83 15.99 2.84
N ALA A 192 -18.86 14.80 3.47
CA ALA A 192 -17.67 14.18 4.03
C ALA A 192 -16.62 13.84 2.97
N ARG A 193 -17.04 13.34 1.80
CA ARG A 193 -16.15 13.08 0.65
C ARG A 193 -15.49 14.36 0.14
N TRP A 194 -16.25 15.45 0.05
CA TRP A 194 -15.72 16.75 -0.36
C TRP A 194 -14.71 17.31 0.63
N LEU A 195 -15.02 17.24 1.94
CA LEU A 195 -14.10 17.64 3.01
C LEU A 195 -12.81 16.80 2.99
N TYR A 196 -12.94 15.49 2.79
CA TYR A 196 -11.77 14.61 2.61
C TYR A 196 -10.93 15.00 1.40
N LEU A 197 -11.56 15.28 0.25
CA LEU A 197 -10.84 15.69 -0.96
C LEU A 197 -10.09 17.02 -0.75
N LYS A 198 -10.71 17.97 -0.04
CA LYS A 198 -10.08 19.24 0.34
C LYS A 198 -8.88 19.02 1.26
N ASP A 199 -9.01 18.19 2.30
CA ASP A 199 -7.91 17.82 3.22
C ASP A 199 -6.76 17.13 2.46
N TRP A 200 -7.10 16.20 1.56
CA TRP A 200 -6.14 15.50 0.72
C TRP A 200 -5.40 16.47 -0.21
N GLY A 201 -6.10 17.36 -0.91
CA GLY A 201 -5.49 18.34 -1.81
C GLY A 201 -4.51 19.28 -1.09
N TRP A 202 -4.88 19.75 0.10
CA TRP A 202 -3.99 20.57 0.93
C TRP A 202 -2.74 19.81 1.38
N ARG A 203 -2.90 18.54 1.76
CA ARG A 203 -1.78 17.70 2.22
C ARG A 203 -0.79 17.36 1.09
N TYR A 204 -1.30 17.18 -0.13
CA TYR A 204 -0.51 16.81 -1.29
C TYR A 204 -0.21 18.00 -2.22
N LEU A 205 -0.29 19.24 -1.71
CA LEU A 205 0.00 20.46 -2.46
C LEU A 205 1.45 20.49 -3.02
N TRP A 206 2.35 19.71 -2.45
CA TRP A 206 3.73 19.53 -2.94
C TRP A 206 3.81 18.67 -4.21
N VAL A 207 2.81 17.83 -4.52
CA VAL A 207 2.83 16.94 -5.69
C VAL A 207 2.91 17.72 -7.00
N PRO A 208 2.07 18.76 -7.24
CA PRO A 208 2.23 19.64 -8.39
C PRO A 208 3.63 20.28 -8.50
N ILE A 209 4.22 20.68 -7.38
CA ILE A 209 5.57 21.29 -7.35
C ILE A 209 6.61 20.28 -7.85
N VAL A 210 6.54 19.03 -7.39
CA VAL A 210 7.43 17.95 -7.85
C VAL A 210 7.21 17.64 -9.34
N ILE A 211 5.97 17.62 -9.81
CA ILE A 211 5.67 17.39 -11.24
C ILE A 211 6.26 18.52 -12.09
N VAL A 212 6.06 19.78 -11.71
CA VAL A 212 6.63 20.93 -12.43
C VAL A 212 8.16 20.88 -12.41
N ALA A 213 8.78 20.56 -11.27
CA ALA A 213 10.23 20.39 -11.17
C ALA A 213 10.75 19.27 -12.07
N LEU A 214 10.05 18.13 -12.14
CA LEU A 214 10.39 17.02 -13.05
C LEU A 214 10.26 17.43 -14.52
N ILE A 215 9.18 18.10 -14.90
CA ILE A 215 9.00 18.62 -16.28
C ILE A 215 10.10 19.63 -16.60
N GLY A 216 10.45 20.52 -15.67
CA GLY A 216 11.54 21.48 -15.81
C GLY A 216 12.89 20.78 -16.01
N LEU A 217 13.21 19.77 -15.18
CA LEU A 217 14.43 18.97 -15.32
C LEU A 217 14.49 18.23 -16.65
N ILE A 218 13.38 17.64 -17.11
CA ILE A 218 13.29 17.00 -18.42
C ILE A 218 13.52 18.04 -19.53
N SER A 219 12.91 19.21 -19.43
CA SER A 219 13.04 20.29 -20.44
C SER A 219 14.47 20.83 -20.51
N ILE A 220 15.11 21.06 -19.36
CA ILE A 220 16.53 21.45 -19.27
C ILE A 220 17.39 20.36 -19.90
N ARG A 221 17.14 19.09 -19.57
CA ARG A 221 17.86 17.96 -20.17
C ARG A 221 17.74 17.95 -21.70
N VAL A 222 16.54 18.09 -22.23
CA VAL A 222 16.30 18.08 -23.68
C VAL A 222 17.00 19.27 -24.38
N LYS A 223 16.98 20.46 -23.76
CA LYS A 223 17.57 21.68 -24.34
C LYS A 223 19.10 21.71 -24.27
N PHE A 224 19.68 21.32 -23.14
CA PHE A 224 21.13 21.46 -22.89
C PHE A 224 21.92 20.17 -23.13
N PHE A 225 21.24 19.02 -23.21
CA PHE A 225 21.87 17.71 -23.42
C PHE A 225 21.15 16.88 -24.52
N PRO A 226 20.92 17.45 -25.73
CA PRO A 226 20.10 16.82 -26.77
C PRO A 226 20.67 15.49 -27.29
N ASN A 227 22.00 15.29 -27.19
CA ASN A 227 22.69 14.08 -27.69
C ASN A 227 22.98 13.03 -26.61
N VAL A 228 22.53 13.24 -25.37
CA VAL A 228 22.73 12.25 -24.30
C VAL A 228 21.66 11.18 -24.40
N LYS A 229 21.98 10.10 -25.13
CA LYS A 229 21.15 8.89 -25.22
C LYS A 229 20.69 8.48 -23.82
N PRO A 230 19.42 8.12 -23.61
CA PRO A 230 18.96 7.64 -22.32
C PRO A 230 19.83 6.46 -21.92
N ILE A 231 20.59 6.64 -20.84
CA ILE A 231 21.36 5.53 -20.29
C ILE A 231 20.30 4.52 -19.87
N LYS A 232 20.27 3.37 -20.56
CA LYS A 232 19.38 2.25 -20.23
C LYS A 232 19.87 1.63 -18.93
N TRP A 233 19.59 2.30 -17.82
CA TRP A 233 19.80 1.73 -16.51
C TRP A 233 18.74 0.67 -16.26
N SER A 234 19.21 -0.52 -15.87
CA SER A 234 18.35 -1.48 -15.19
C SER A 234 17.67 -0.78 -14.03
N TRP A 235 16.39 -1.07 -13.80
CA TRP A 235 15.60 -0.56 -12.67
C TRP A 235 16.37 -0.64 -11.35
N GLN A 236 17.17 -1.70 -11.16
CA GLN A 236 18.02 -1.91 -9.99
C GLN A 236 19.09 -0.83 -9.81
N LYS A 237 19.75 -0.41 -10.90
CA LYS A 237 20.77 0.64 -10.86
C LYS A 237 20.13 2.00 -10.56
N THR A 238 18.96 2.26 -11.12
CA THR A 238 18.17 3.47 -10.82
C THR A 238 17.79 3.53 -9.35
N LEU A 239 17.30 2.42 -8.78
CA LEU A 239 16.87 2.34 -7.39
C LEU A 239 18.07 2.48 -6.43
N LEU A 240 19.21 1.89 -6.77
CA LEU A 240 20.45 1.99 -6.00
C LEU A 240 21.02 3.42 -6.00
N VAL A 241 20.94 4.13 -7.13
CA VAL A 241 21.35 5.53 -7.20
C VAL A 241 20.41 6.43 -6.41
N ILE A 242 19.10 6.24 -6.52
CA ILE A 242 18.12 6.99 -5.71
C ILE A 242 18.38 6.78 -4.20
N MET A 243 18.56 5.52 -3.77
CA MET A 243 18.89 5.18 -2.39
C MET A 243 20.22 5.83 -1.95
N GLY A 244 21.26 5.74 -2.77
CA GLY A 244 22.56 6.36 -2.50
C GLY A 244 22.47 7.89 -2.39
N SER A 245 21.68 8.55 -3.24
CA SER A 245 21.44 9.98 -3.18
C SER A 245 20.70 10.38 -1.90
N ILE A 246 19.66 9.62 -1.49
CA ILE A 246 18.93 9.88 -0.25
C ILE A 246 19.85 9.74 0.97
N VAL A 247 20.64 8.66 1.04
CA VAL A 247 21.61 8.45 2.13
C VAL A 247 22.64 9.57 2.16
N GLY A 248 23.14 10.00 0.99
CA GLY A 248 24.07 11.13 0.89
C GLY A 248 23.48 12.44 1.43
N VAL A 249 22.24 12.77 1.08
CA VAL A 249 21.56 13.97 1.61
C VAL A 249 21.36 13.88 3.12
N VAL A 250 20.94 12.73 3.65
CA VAL A 250 20.79 12.52 5.09
C VAL A 250 22.13 12.67 5.82
N MET A 251 23.22 12.11 5.27
CA MET A 251 24.57 12.28 5.81
C MET A 251 25.00 13.75 5.81
N LEU A 252 24.75 14.49 4.73
CA LEU A 252 25.07 15.93 4.67
C LEU A 252 24.28 16.74 5.70
N LEU A 253 22.99 16.45 5.88
CA LEU A 253 22.17 17.08 6.92
C LEU A 253 22.67 16.73 8.32
N TYR A 254 23.09 15.48 8.55
CA TYR A 254 23.65 15.05 9.83
C TYR A 254 24.99 15.73 10.13
N VAL A 255 25.90 15.81 9.15
CA VAL A 255 27.16 16.56 9.28
C VAL A 255 26.88 18.04 9.55
N GLY A 256 25.94 18.64 8.82
CA GLY A 256 25.52 20.02 9.05
C GLY A 256 24.96 20.23 10.46
N LEU A 257 24.16 19.29 10.98
CA LEU A 257 23.65 19.31 12.34
C LEU A 257 24.78 19.20 13.37
N VAL A 258 25.76 18.31 13.17
CA VAL A 258 26.93 18.17 14.06
C VAL A 258 27.77 19.44 14.06
N ILE A 259 28.01 20.05 12.89
CA ILE A 259 28.73 21.33 12.80
C ILE A 259 27.94 22.43 13.53
N TYR A 260 26.63 22.50 13.30
CA TYR A 260 25.76 23.45 13.98
C TYR A 260 25.82 23.30 15.50
N VAL A 261 25.66 22.08 16.03
CA VAL A 261 25.70 21.82 17.47
C VAL A 261 27.07 22.11 18.07
N LYS A 262 28.16 21.73 17.39
CA LYS A 262 29.52 21.83 17.94
C LYS A 262 30.12 23.23 17.85
N PHE A 263 29.75 24.02 16.84
CA PHE A 263 30.40 25.30 16.55
C PHE A 263 29.47 26.52 16.63
N ILE A 264 28.16 26.34 16.43
CA ILE A 264 27.20 27.46 16.35
C ILE A 264 26.31 27.49 17.60
N TYR A 265 25.82 26.34 18.05
CA TYR A 265 25.02 26.21 19.26
C TYR A 265 25.94 26.22 20.49
N LYS A 266 26.28 27.42 20.96
CA LYS A 266 26.82 27.60 22.30
C LYS A 266 25.68 27.40 23.31
N ALA A 267 25.60 26.20 23.87
CA ALA A 267 25.04 26.01 25.20
C ALA A 267 26.02 26.53 26.24
#